data_AF-A0A0Q9WWM1-F1
#
_entry.id   AF-A0A0Q9WWM1-F1
#
_cell.length_a   1.000
_cell.length_b   1.000
_cell.length_c   1.000
_cell.angle_alpha   90.00
_cell.angle_beta   90.00
_cell.angle_gamma   90.00
#
_symmetry.space_group_name_H-M   'P 1'
#
loop_
_entity.id
_entity.type
_entity.pdbx_description
1 polymer ?
#
loop_
_entity_poly.entity_id
_entity_poly.type
_entity_poly.pdbx_seq_one_letter_code
_entity_poly.pdbx_strand_id
1 'polypeptide(L)'
;MCSNFKCVPSCGQCGIGANCKSVSNHRAVCECPKGYIGSPYTECRPECYGDSDCPAGRPACFYGICKNTCDGACGIGADCNLRGLTPVCSCPRDMTGDPFVRCRPFTKEDLCEPNPCGTNAICVPGHDNTGRERPVCNCLPGHTGNPLSHCSRGECLSNNECPDHRACINYQCVDPCIGKCATGASCQAKAHLAVCRCPQGQTGDALVSCRQARTFPVAKYH
;
A
#
# COMPACT_ATOMS: atom_id res chain seq x y z
N MET A 1 -18.96 -9.56 -66.57
CA MET A 1 -20.33 -9.11 -66.91
C MET A 1 -20.38 -8.78 -68.40
N CYS A 2 -21.52 -8.97 -69.07
CA CYS A 2 -21.71 -8.48 -70.43
C CYS A 2 -22.18 -7.02 -70.38
N SER A 3 -21.44 -6.10 -71.00
CA SER A 3 -21.83 -4.71 -71.19
C SER A 3 -21.48 -4.30 -72.61
N ASN A 4 -22.42 -3.72 -73.35
CA ASN A 4 -22.26 -3.36 -74.77
C ASN A 4 -21.66 -4.48 -75.64
N PHE A 5 -22.21 -5.70 -75.51
CA PHE A 5 -21.77 -6.91 -76.24
C PHE A 5 -20.31 -7.32 -75.99
N LYS A 6 -19.68 -6.80 -74.92
CA LYS A 6 -18.31 -7.16 -74.52
C LYS A 6 -18.29 -7.73 -73.10
N CYS A 7 -17.41 -8.70 -72.88
CA CYS A 7 -17.10 -9.19 -71.53
C CYS A 7 -16.24 -8.14 -70.81
N VAL A 8 -16.80 -7.50 -69.80
CA VAL A 8 -16.07 -6.63 -68.87
C VAL A 8 -15.81 -7.35 -67.55
N PRO A 9 -14.67 -7.10 -66.87
CA PRO A 9 -14.42 -7.63 -65.54
C PRO A 9 -15.57 -7.26 -64.59
N SER A 10 -16.07 -8.23 -63.80
CA SER A 10 -17.16 -7.97 -62.84
C SER A 10 -16.78 -6.90 -61.81
N CYS A 11 -15.49 -6.80 -61.47
CA CYS A 11 -14.98 -5.85 -60.48
C CYS A 11 -14.95 -4.39 -60.92
N GLY A 12 -15.23 -4.09 -62.19
CA GLY A 12 -15.41 -2.70 -62.64
C GLY A 12 -16.66 -2.01 -62.08
N GLN A 13 -17.49 -2.73 -61.32
CA GLN A 13 -18.72 -2.21 -60.68
C GLN A 13 -18.52 -1.77 -59.21
N CYS A 14 -17.35 -2.00 -58.64
CA CYS A 14 -17.07 -1.58 -57.26
C CYS A 14 -16.59 -0.13 -57.23
N GLY A 15 -16.96 0.57 -56.15
CA GLY A 15 -16.56 1.94 -55.89
C GLY A 15 -15.08 2.09 -55.57
N ILE A 16 -14.60 3.34 -55.53
CA ILE A 16 -13.20 3.65 -55.23
C ILE A 16 -12.85 3.14 -53.83
N GLY A 17 -11.71 2.44 -53.71
CA GLY A 17 -11.22 1.90 -52.43
C GLY A 17 -11.96 0.66 -51.90
N ALA A 18 -12.94 0.11 -52.64
CA ALA A 18 -13.65 -1.10 -52.24
C ALA A 18 -12.90 -2.39 -52.63
N ASN A 19 -12.99 -3.40 -51.77
CA ASN A 19 -12.52 -4.75 -52.10
C ASN A 19 -13.52 -5.43 -53.02
N CYS A 20 -13.05 -5.98 -54.12
CA CYS A 20 -13.89 -6.77 -55.02
C CYS A 20 -13.60 -8.27 -54.89
N LYS A 21 -14.65 -9.07 -54.68
CA LYS A 21 -14.62 -10.52 -54.89
C LYS A 21 -15.53 -10.86 -56.08
N SER A 22 -14.96 -11.49 -57.10
CA SER A 22 -15.74 -12.05 -58.21
C SER A 22 -16.36 -13.36 -57.76
N VAL A 23 -17.68 -13.44 -57.75
CA VAL A 23 -18.44 -14.65 -57.40
C VAL A 23 -18.95 -15.29 -58.70
N SER A 24 -19.39 -16.55 -58.64
CA SER A 24 -20.01 -17.23 -59.78
C SER A 24 -21.16 -16.41 -60.38
N ASN A 25 -21.39 -16.55 -61.69
CA ASN A 25 -22.41 -15.81 -62.47
C ASN A 25 -22.11 -14.32 -62.74
N HIS A 26 -20.83 -13.95 -62.89
CA HIS A 26 -20.43 -12.58 -63.29
C HIS A 26 -20.88 -11.45 -62.35
N ARG A 27 -21.21 -11.77 -61.10
CA ARG A 27 -21.58 -10.81 -60.06
C ARG A 27 -20.37 -10.44 -59.23
N ALA A 28 -20.12 -9.15 -59.06
CA ALA A 28 -19.18 -8.66 -58.08
C ALA A 28 -19.87 -8.54 -56.72
N VAL A 29 -19.18 -8.98 -55.67
CA VAL A 29 -19.48 -8.61 -54.29
C VAL A 29 -18.43 -7.59 -53.88
N CYS A 30 -18.89 -6.36 -53.67
CA CYS A 30 -18.07 -5.23 -53.25
C CYS A 30 -18.24 -5.04 -51.74
N GLU A 31 -17.15 -4.95 -51.01
CA GLU A 31 -17.13 -4.70 -49.57
C GLU A 31 -16.10 -3.62 -49.25
N CYS A 32 -16.42 -2.71 -48.32
CA CYS A 32 -15.40 -1.80 -47.82
C CYS A 32 -14.37 -2.59 -46.99
N PRO A 33 -13.07 -2.27 -47.11
CA PRO A 33 -12.06 -2.78 -46.20
C PRO A 33 -12.45 -2.54 -44.74
N LYS A 34 -11.95 -3.39 -43.82
CA LYS A 34 -12.22 -3.21 -42.38
C LYS A 34 -11.79 -1.81 -41.94
N GLY A 35 -12.71 -1.07 -41.32
CA GLY A 35 -12.45 0.30 -40.84
C GLY A 35 -12.78 1.42 -41.81
N TYR A 36 -13.20 1.08 -43.03
CA TYR A 36 -13.63 2.06 -44.03
C TYR A 36 -15.16 2.16 -44.02
N ILE A 37 -15.67 3.38 -44.13
CA ILE A 37 -17.08 3.71 -44.17
C ILE A 37 -17.48 4.19 -45.57
N GLY A 38 -18.78 4.17 -45.86
CA GLY A 38 -19.33 4.58 -47.15
C GLY A 38 -20.01 3.42 -47.87
N SER A 39 -20.20 3.56 -49.19
CA SER A 39 -20.84 2.53 -50.01
C SER A 39 -19.77 1.81 -50.84
N PRO A 40 -19.67 0.47 -50.75
CA PRO A 40 -18.74 -0.31 -51.56
C PRO A 40 -18.95 -0.19 -53.07
N TYR A 41 -20.08 0.36 -53.51
CA TYR A 41 -20.40 0.56 -54.92
C TYR A 41 -20.12 1.99 -55.42
N THR A 42 -19.85 2.95 -54.52
CA THR A 42 -19.50 4.34 -54.90
C THR A 42 -18.10 4.71 -54.45
N GLU A 43 -17.85 4.64 -53.14
CA GLU A 43 -16.59 5.03 -52.52
C GLU A 43 -16.53 4.51 -51.08
N CYS A 44 -15.41 3.89 -50.74
CA CYS A 44 -15.03 3.56 -49.37
C CYS A 44 -13.93 4.53 -48.93
N ARG A 45 -14.16 5.22 -47.82
CA ARG A 45 -13.18 6.15 -47.22
C ARG A 45 -12.87 5.75 -45.78
N PRO A 46 -11.70 6.12 -45.23
CA PRO A 46 -11.44 5.89 -43.82
C PRO A 46 -12.45 6.66 -42.96
N GLU A 47 -12.64 6.19 -41.75
CA GLU A 47 -13.48 6.84 -40.76
C GLU A 47 -12.91 8.18 -40.30
N CYS A 48 -11.58 8.29 -40.23
CA CYS A 48 -10.86 9.48 -39.79
C CYS A 48 -9.57 9.68 -40.59
N TYR A 49 -9.11 10.91 -40.72
CA TYR A 49 -7.78 11.27 -41.21
C TYR A 49 -6.88 11.80 -40.08
N GLY A 50 -7.47 12.30 -39.00
CA GLY A 50 -6.80 12.65 -37.76
C GLY A 50 -7.71 12.52 -36.54
N ASP A 51 -7.14 12.71 -35.34
CA ASP A 51 -7.84 12.51 -34.06
C ASP A 51 -9.05 13.46 -33.88
N SER A 52 -9.01 14.65 -34.49
CA SER A 52 -10.12 15.62 -34.45
C SER A 52 -11.38 15.16 -35.17
N ASP A 53 -11.26 14.19 -36.09
CA ASP A 53 -12.39 13.63 -36.81
C ASP A 53 -13.18 12.62 -35.96
N CYS A 54 -12.62 12.24 -34.81
CA CYS A 54 -13.11 11.15 -33.99
C CYS A 54 -14.02 11.63 -32.84
N PRO A 55 -15.08 10.86 -32.51
CA PRO A 55 -15.97 11.22 -31.42
C PRO A 55 -15.33 10.96 -30.04
N ALA A 56 -15.86 11.61 -28.99
CA ALA A 56 -15.30 11.59 -27.64
C ALA A 56 -15.10 10.19 -27.03
N GLY A 57 -15.92 9.20 -27.39
CA GLY A 57 -15.79 7.83 -26.88
C GLY A 57 -14.64 7.02 -27.49
N ARG A 58 -14.05 7.48 -28.60
CA ARG A 58 -12.95 6.81 -29.31
C ARG A 58 -12.08 7.84 -30.04
N PRO A 59 -11.38 8.71 -29.30
CA PRO A 59 -10.85 9.95 -29.87
C PRO A 59 -9.57 9.78 -30.70
N ALA A 60 -8.94 8.59 -30.71
CA ALA A 60 -7.68 8.40 -31.44
C ALA A 60 -7.92 7.80 -32.83
N CYS A 61 -7.38 8.43 -33.86
CA CYS A 61 -7.39 7.92 -35.22
C CYS A 61 -6.17 7.01 -35.45
N PHE A 62 -6.43 5.71 -35.63
CA PHE A 62 -5.38 4.71 -35.83
C PHE A 62 -5.64 3.93 -37.12
N TYR A 63 -4.79 4.17 -38.14
CA TYR A 63 -4.92 3.61 -39.49
C TYR A 63 -6.30 3.86 -40.14
N GLY A 64 -6.86 5.06 -39.94
CA GLY A 64 -8.13 5.46 -40.53
C GLY A 64 -9.37 4.95 -39.80
N ILE A 65 -9.21 4.44 -38.57
CA ILE A 65 -10.29 3.94 -37.70
C ILE A 65 -10.19 4.66 -36.37
N CYS A 66 -11.29 5.21 -35.85
CA CYS A 66 -11.18 5.75 -34.49
C CYS A 66 -11.31 4.67 -33.44
N LYS A 67 -10.41 4.71 -32.46
CA LYS A 67 -10.32 3.76 -31.37
C LYS A 67 -10.34 4.46 -30.02
N ASN A 68 -10.85 3.76 -29.03
CA ASN A 68 -10.70 4.17 -27.64
C ASN A 68 -9.32 3.73 -27.16
N THR A 69 -8.49 4.68 -26.71
CA THR A 69 -7.16 4.35 -26.19
C THR A 69 -7.18 3.68 -24.82
N CYS A 70 -8.35 3.61 -24.16
CA CYS A 70 -8.55 2.78 -22.98
C CYS A 70 -8.65 1.28 -23.28
N ASP A 71 -8.96 0.89 -24.53
CA ASP A 71 -9.16 -0.51 -24.90
C ASP A 71 -7.84 -1.28 -24.70
N GLY A 72 -7.79 -2.09 -23.64
CA GLY A 72 -6.61 -2.89 -23.27
C GLY A 72 -5.46 -2.12 -22.63
N ALA A 73 -5.65 -0.85 -22.26
CA ALA A 73 -4.60 -0.03 -21.64
C ALA A 73 -4.46 -0.24 -20.14
N CYS A 74 -5.57 -0.48 -19.43
CA CYS A 74 -5.58 -0.63 -17.97
C CYS A 74 -5.74 -2.10 -17.55
N GLY A 75 -5.27 -2.39 -16.35
CA GLY A 75 -5.34 -3.70 -15.72
C GLY A 75 -6.76 -4.10 -15.30
N ILE A 76 -6.89 -5.33 -14.82
CA ILE A 76 -8.20 -5.89 -14.43
C ILE A 76 -8.76 -5.11 -13.23
N GLY A 77 -9.99 -4.61 -13.36
CA GLY A 77 -10.69 -3.87 -12.30
C GLY A 77 -10.22 -2.44 -12.09
N ALA A 78 -9.41 -1.88 -13.00
CA ALA A 78 -9.02 -0.47 -12.98
C ALA A 78 -10.00 0.40 -13.79
N ASP A 79 -10.22 1.62 -13.32
CA ASP A 79 -10.91 2.66 -14.07
C ASP A 79 -9.95 3.28 -15.08
N CYS A 80 -10.42 3.45 -16.33
CA CYS A 80 -9.68 4.17 -17.36
C CYS A 80 -10.34 5.51 -17.66
N ASN A 81 -9.57 6.58 -17.52
CA ASN A 81 -9.98 7.93 -17.89
C ASN A 81 -9.02 8.52 -18.92
N LEU A 82 -9.57 9.15 -19.96
CA LEU A 82 -8.76 9.78 -21.00
C LEU A 82 -8.32 11.18 -20.57
N ARG A 83 -7.02 11.46 -20.66
CA ARG A 83 -6.46 12.82 -20.64
C ARG A 83 -5.93 13.13 -22.03
N GLY A 84 -6.78 13.71 -22.88
CA GLY A 84 -6.51 13.80 -24.32
C GLY A 84 -6.60 12.42 -24.95
N LEU A 85 -5.54 11.97 -25.61
CA LEU A 85 -5.43 10.61 -26.17
C LEU A 85 -4.75 9.62 -25.22
N THR A 86 -4.22 10.10 -24.08
CA THR A 86 -3.47 9.27 -23.14
C THR A 86 -4.42 8.60 -22.15
N PRO A 87 -4.40 7.27 -22.03
CA PRO A 87 -5.15 6.57 -21.00
C PRO A 87 -4.51 6.79 -19.63
N VAL A 88 -5.31 7.16 -18.65
CA VAL A 88 -4.91 7.27 -17.25
C VAL A 88 -5.67 6.20 -16.46
N CYS A 89 -4.92 5.24 -15.93
CA CYS A 89 -5.45 4.12 -15.16
C CYS A 89 -5.40 4.42 -13.66
N SER A 90 -6.48 4.12 -12.95
CA SER A 90 -6.55 4.25 -11.49
C SER A 90 -7.41 3.15 -10.89
N CYS A 91 -7.09 2.71 -9.66
CA CYS A 91 -7.99 1.81 -8.95
C CYS A 91 -9.23 2.56 -8.44
N PRO A 92 -10.42 1.95 -8.54
CA PRO A 92 -11.66 2.50 -7.97
C PRO A 92 -11.57 2.73 -6.46
N ARG A 93 -12.56 3.41 -5.89
CA ARG A 93 -12.66 3.56 -4.43
C ARG A 93 -12.69 2.19 -3.74
N ASP A 94 -12.06 2.11 -2.57
CA ASP A 94 -11.94 0.91 -1.74
C ASP A 94 -11.14 -0.24 -2.38
N MET A 95 -10.45 0.03 -3.49
CA MET A 95 -9.52 -0.89 -4.14
C MET A 95 -8.09 -0.33 -4.14
N THR A 96 -7.11 -1.23 -4.21
CA THR A 96 -5.68 -0.93 -4.25
C THR A 96 -4.95 -1.90 -5.17
N GLY A 97 -3.67 -1.66 -5.41
CA GLY A 97 -2.82 -2.45 -6.31
C GLY A 97 -2.28 -1.62 -7.48
N ASP A 98 -1.74 -2.31 -8.48
CA ASP A 98 -1.22 -1.68 -9.69
C ASP A 98 -2.35 -1.53 -10.74
N PRO A 99 -2.73 -0.30 -11.12
CA PRO A 99 -3.82 -0.07 -12.06
C PRO A 99 -3.52 -0.51 -13.51
N PHE A 100 -2.28 -0.83 -13.84
CA PHE A 100 -1.89 -1.41 -15.15
C PHE A 100 -1.88 -2.95 -15.12
N VAL A 101 -1.92 -3.57 -13.94
CA VAL A 101 -1.93 -5.02 -13.77
C VAL A 101 -3.29 -5.51 -13.28
N ARG A 102 -3.64 -5.17 -12.04
CA ARG A 102 -4.88 -5.60 -11.38
C ARG A 102 -5.13 -4.80 -10.11
N CYS A 103 -6.34 -4.26 -9.99
CA CYS A 103 -6.86 -3.74 -8.73
C CYS A 103 -7.53 -4.86 -7.92
N ARG A 104 -7.36 -4.81 -6.60
CA ARG A 104 -8.00 -5.73 -5.64
C ARG A 104 -8.60 -4.95 -4.46
N PRO A 105 -9.52 -5.53 -3.68
CA PRO A 105 -10.01 -4.88 -2.47
C PRO A 105 -8.87 -4.50 -1.51
N PHE A 106 -9.02 -3.38 -0.83
CA PHE A 106 -8.14 -2.97 0.25
C PHE A 106 -8.25 -3.95 1.44
N THR A 107 -7.11 -4.27 2.03
CA THR A 107 -6.96 -5.17 3.17
C THR A 107 -6.15 -4.49 4.27
N LYS A 108 -6.18 -5.02 5.49
CA LYS A 108 -5.46 -4.43 6.63
C LYS A 108 -3.96 -4.39 6.39
N GLU A 109 -3.44 -5.35 5.64
CA GLU A 109 -2.04 -5.48 5.26
C GLU A 109 -1.57 -4.29 4.42
N ASP A 110 -2.45 -3.72 3.59
CA ASP A 110 -2.16 -2.56 2.74
C ASP A 110 -1.88 -1.28 3.53
N LEU A 111 -2.29 -1.21 4.80
CA LEU A 111 -1.94 -0.09 5.67
C LEU A 111 -0.42 0.05 5.84
N CYS A 112 0.30 -1.05 5.72
CA CYS A 112 1.74 -1.14 5.91
C CYS A 112 2.52 -1.28 4.61
N GLU A 113 1.89 -1.11 3.44
CA GLU A 113 2.53 -1.28 2.15
C GLU A 113 2.27 -0.08 1.20
N PRO A 114 3.31 0.69 0.84
CA PRO A 114 4.69 0.61 1.32
C PRO A 114 4.79 0.97 2.81
N ASN A 115 5.84 0.48 3.49
CA ASN A 115 6.01 0.73 4.93
C ASN A 115 6.05 2.23 5.24
N PRO A 116 5.07 2.79 5.97
CA PRO A 116 4.99 4.22 6.28
C PRO A 116 5.86 4.61 7.48
N CYS A 117 6.47 3.64 8.17
CA CYS A 117 7.23 3.88 9.39
C CYS A 117 8.67 4.31 9.10
N GLY A 118 9.30 4.92 10.11
CA GLY A 118 10.69 5.35 10.05
C GLY A 118 11.68 4.19 9.96
N THR A 119 12.96 4.51 9.78
CA THR A 119 14.02 3.49 9.75
C THR A 119 14.13 2.76 11.09
N ASN A 120 14.41 1.46 11.04
CA ASN A 120 14.42 0.55 12.20
C ASN A 120 13.09 0.48 12.97
N ALA A 121 11.98 0.81 12.31
CA ALA A 121 10.63 0.62 12.81
C ALA A 121 9.89 -0.43 11.98
N ILE A 122 8.96 -1.14 12.64
CA ILE A 122 8.05 -2.09 12.04
C ILE A 122 6.64 -1.48 12.01
N CYS A 123 5.97 -1.65 10.86
CA CYS A 123 4.55 -1.34 10.73
C CYS A 123 3.71 -2.57 11.08
N VAL A 124 2.67 -2.36 11.88
CA VAL A 124 1.61 -3.34 12.12
C VAL A 124 0.24 -2.71 11.84
N PRO A 125 -0.68 -3.44 11.18
CA PRO A 125 -2.06 -2.99 11.05
C PRO A 125 -2.71 -2.81 12.42
N GLY A 126 -3.29 -1.64 12.68
CA GLY A 126 -3.92 -1.32 13.96
C GLY A 126 -5.07 -0.34 13.78
N HIS A 127 -5.39 0.38 14.85
CA HIS A 127 -6.45 1.37 14.85
C HIS A 127 -6.06 2.59 15.70
N ASP A 128 -6.63 3.74 15.39
CA ASP A 128 -6.55 4.91 16.27
C ASP A 128 -7.54 4.80 17.44
N ASN A 129 -7.49 5.77 18.36
CA ASN A 129 -8.37 5.82 19.55
C ASN A 129 -9.86 5.95 19.19
N THR A 130 -10.21 6.21 17.92
CA THR A 130 -11.59 6.26 17.43
C THR A 130 -12.04 4.95 16.80
N GLY A 131 -11.16 3.94 16.74
CA GLY A 131 -11.42 2.64 16.13
C GLY A 131 -11.23 2.61 14.61
N ARG A 132 -10.69 3.67 13.99
CA ARG A 132 -10.39 3.68 12.55
C ARG A 132 -9.09 2.97 12.27
N GLU A 133 -9.09 2.12 11.26
CA GLU A 133 -7.90 1.37 10.84
C GLU A 133 -6.77 2.31 10.40
N ARG A 134 -5.57 2.10 10.95
CA ARG A 134 -4.37 2.89 10.66
C ARG A 134 -3.11 2.03 10.78
N PRO A 135 -2.03 2.38 10.07
CA PRO A 135 -0.72 1.81 10.36
C PRO A 135 -0.25 2.26 11.74
N VAL A 136 0.25 1.32 12.53
CA VAL A 136 0.89 1.59 13.81
C VAL A 136 2.37 1.25 13.69
N CYS A 137 3.22 2.23 14.00
CA CYS A 137 4.65 2.09 13.93
C CYS A 137 5.24 1.83 15.30
N ASN A 138 6.04 0.77 15.41
CA ASN A 138 6.78 0.41 16.62
C ASN A 138 8.27 0.31 16.31
N CYS A 139 9.13 0.70 17.24
CA CYS A 139 10.56 0.42 17.07
C CYS A 139 10.80 -1.09 17.07
N LEU A 140 11.74 -1.54 16.23
CA LEU A 140 12.19 -2.93 16.26
C LEU A 140 12.77 -3.27 17.64
N PRO A 141 12.78 -4.56 18.04
CA PRO A 141 13.45 -4.98 19.26
C PRO A 141 14.89 -4.47 19.32
N GLY A 142 15.30 -4.00 20.50
CA GLY A 142 16.60 -3.38 20.72
C GLY A 142 16.71 -1.92 20.31
N HIS A 143 15.64 -1.29 19.83
CA HIS A 143 15.64 0.11 19.40
C HIS A 143 14.64 0.96 20.18
N THR A 144 14.92 2.25 20.31
CA THR A 144 14.09 3.26 20.97
C THR A 144 14.06 4.56 20.15
N GLY A 145 13.14 5.46 20.46
CA GLY A 145 13.00 6.74 19.77
C GLY A 145 11.62 6.93 19.14
N ASN A 146 11.55 7.68 18.03
CA ASN A 146 10.31 7.96 17.34
C ASN A 146 10.12 7.00 16.14
N PRO A 147 9.18 6.05 16.21
CA PRO A 147 8.98 5.06 15.16
C PRO A 147 8.41 5.62 13.86
N LEU A 148 7.91 6.86 13.85
CA LEU A 148 7.46 7.53 12.62
C LEU A 148 8.61 8.17 11.83
N SER A 149 9.76 8.45 12.47
CA SER A 149 10.90 9.10 11.81
C SER A 149 12.13 8.20 11.78
N HIS A 150 12.62 7.79 12.95
CA HIS A 150 13.83 6.99 13.10
C HIS A 150 13.90 6.39 14.50
N CYS A 151 14.10 5.07 14.57
CA CYS A 151 14.47 4.38 15.81
C CYS A 151 15.98 4.15 15.86
N SER A 152 16.59 4.53 16.97
CA SER A 152 18.01 4.32 17.26
C SER A 152 18.18 3.07 18.10
N ARG A 153 19.33 2.40 17.98
CA ARG A 153 19.69 1.32 18.91
C ARG A 153 19.59 1.86 20.34
N GLY A 154 18.92 1.11 21.22
CA GLY A 154 18.84 1.46 22.63
C GLY A 154 20.21 1.44 23.30
N GLU A 155 20.27 1.99 24.51
CA GLU A 155 21.51 2.07 25.29
C GLU A 155 22.04 0.68 25.67
N CYS A 156 21.14 -0.30 25.81
CA CYS A 156 21.45 -1.67 26.20
C CYS A 156 20.49 -2.66 25.54
N LEU A 157 20.95 -3.89 25.30
CA LEU A 157 20.08 -5.04 25.02
C LEU A 157 19.96 -5.99 26.21
N SER A 158 20.91 -5.92 27.13
CA SER A 158 20.99 -6.76 28.32
C SER A 158 21.55 -5.98 29.52
N ASN A 159 21.29 -6.49 30.73
CA ASN A 159 21.81 -5.90 31.97
C ASN A 159 23.33 -5.71 31.96
N ASN A 160 24.07 -6.63 31.32
CA ASN A 160 25.54 -6.61 31.27
C ASN A 160 26.11 -5.42 30.47
N GLU A 161 25.30 -4.75 29.66
CA GLU A 161 25.69 -3.52 28.95
C GLU A 161 25.53 -2.26 29.84
N CYS A 162 24.87 -2.40 30.99
CA CYS A 162 24.70 -1.33 31.96
C CYS A 162 25.72 -1.44 33.10
N PRO A 163 26.05 -0.31 33.78
CA PRO A 163 26.76 -0.36 35.05
C PRO A 163 26.02 -1.19 36.12
N ASP A 164 26.74 -1.79 37.06
CA ASP A 164 26.18 -2.69 38.10
C ASP A 164 25.01 -2.10 38.93
N HIS A 165 24.95 -0.77 39.03
CA HIS A 165 23.92 -0.02 39.75
C HIS A 165 22.71 0.37 38.88
N ARG A 166 22.66 -0.09 37.63
CA ARG A 166 21.57 0.17 36.66
C ARG A 166 21.08 -1.13 36.05
N ALA A 167 19.85 -1.18 35.59
CA ALA A 167 19.29 -2.33 34.89
C ALA A 167 18.87 -1.94 33.48
N CYS A 168 18.95 -2.89 32.55
CA CYS A 168 18.46 -2.70 31.20
C CYS A 168 16.95 -2.92 31.17
N ILE A 169 16.19 -1.83 31.08
CA ILE A 169 14.72 -1.85 31.03
C ILE A 169 14.29 -1.05 29.82
N ASN A 170 13.49 -1.67 28.93
CA ASN A 170 13.05 -1.06 27.67
C ASN A 170 14.23 -0.46 26.85
N TYR A 171 15.35 -1.18 26.83
CA TYR A 171 16.59 -0.81 26.13
C TYR A 171 17.24 0.50 26.62
N GLN A 172 16.99 0.88 27.88
CA GLN A 172 17.65 1.99 28.56
C GLN A 172 18.26 1.53 29.88
N CYS A 173 19.44 2.08 30.23
CA CYS A 173 20.10 1.78 31.49
C CYS A 173 19.54 2.69 32.59
N VAL A 174 18.55 2.19 33.32
CA VAL A 174 17.84 2.94 34.37
C VAL A 174 18.16 2.42 35.77
N ASP A 175 18.02 3.27 36.79
CA ASP A 175 18.15 2.82 38.17
C ASP A 175 16.98 1.87 38.51
N PRO A 176 17.25 0.59 38.83
CA PRO A 176 16.19 -0.36 39.15
C PRO A 176 15.38 0.04 40.39
N CYS A 177 15.88 0.93 41.26
CA CYS A 177 15.19 1.35 42.47
C CYS A 177 13.96 2.23 42.25
N ILE A 178 13.86 2.93 41.11
CA ILE A 178 12.79 3.89 40.86
C ILE A 178 11.43 3.17 40.84
N GLY A 179 10.59 3.47 41.83
CA GLY A 179 9.23 2.96 41.94
C GLY A 179 9.09 1.47 42.30
N LYS A 180 10.14 0.84 42.85
CA LYS A 180 10.11 -0.60 43.20
C LYS A 180 9.87 -0.91 44.68
N CYS A 181 10.41 -0.11 45.60
CA CYS A 181 10.27 -0.36 47.03
C CYS A 181 9.07 0.37 47.64
N ALA A 182 8.55 -0.16 48.74
CA ALA A 182 7.47 0.48 49.50
C ALA A 182 7.88 1.84 50.06
N THR A 183 6.89 2.71 50.28
CA THR A 183 7.09 3.98 50.98
C THR A 183 7.69 3.73 52.37
N GLY A 184 8.84 4.36 52.65
CA GLY A 184 9.57 4.18 53.91
C GLY A 184 10.60 3.04 53.92
N ALA A 185 10.69 2.23 52.86
CA ALA A 185 11.78 1.29 52.65
C ALA A 185 13.00 1.97 52.00
N SER A 186 14.20 1.54 52.33
CA SER A 186 15.42 1.93 51.60
C SER A 186 15.63 1.00 50.42
N CYS A 187 16.10 1.55 49.30
CA CYS A 187 16.47 0.76 48.11
C CYS A 187 17.98 0.83 47.85
N GLN A 188 18.55 -0.30 47.47
CA GLN A 188 19.90 -0.39 46.95
C GLN A 188 19.90 -1.18 45.64
N ALA A 189 20.45 -0.60 44.57
CA ALA A 189 20.72 -1.33 43.34
C ALA A 189 21.89 -2.30 43.55
N LYS A 190 21.68 -3.59 43.30
CA LYS A 190 22.73 -4.61 43.38
C LYS A 190 22.55 -5.63 42.27
N ALA A 191 23.59 -5.82 41.45
CA ALA A 191 23.57 -6.73 40.29
C ALA A 191 22.34 -6.51 39.40
N HIS A 192 22.10 -5.24 39.02
CA HIS A 192 20.97 -4.83 38.17
C HIS A 192 19.57 -5.08 38.78
N LEU A 193 19.47 -5.34 40.08
CA LEU A 193 18.21 -5.56 40.79
C LEU A 193 18.00 -4.53 41.90
N ALA A 194 16.74 -4.17 42.14
CA ALA A 194 16.34 -3.38 43.30
C ALA A 194 16.28 -4.27 44.54
N VAL A 195 17.10 -3.96 45.54
CA VAL A 195 17.08 -4.62 46.84
C VAL A 195 16.45 -3.68 47.85
N CYS A 196 15.21 -3.98 48.24
CA CYS A 196 14.44 -3.22 49.22
C CYS A 196 14.69 -3.73 50.64
N ARG A 197 14.92 -2.82 51.59
CA ARG A 197 15.09 -3.15 53.01
C ARG A 197 14.35 -2.16 53.89
N CYS A 198 13.79 -2.62 55.00
CA CYS A 198 13.29 -1.70 56.01
C CYS A 198 14.48 -1.02 56.73
N PRO A 199 14.47 0.31 56.93
CA PRO A 199 15.51 1.02 57.66
C PRO A 199 15.66 0.48 59.09
N GLN A 200 16.80 0.77 59.71
CA GLN A 200 17.08 0.34 61.08
C GLN A 200 15.98 0.85 62.04
N GLY A 201 15.48 -0.04 62.91
CA GLY A 201 14.36 0.24 63.80
C GLY A 201 12.96 0.04 63.18
N GLN A 202 12.88 -0.39 61.91
CA GLN A 202 11.64 -0.80 61.27
C GLN A 202 11.65 -2.30 60.92
N THR A 203 10.47 -2.88 60.77
CA THR A 203 10.22 -4.28 60.39
C THR A 203 8.99 -4.35 59.47
N GLY A 204 8.84 -5.43 58.72
CA GLY A 204 7.77 -5.58 57.73
C GLY A 204 8.29 -6.11 56.40
N ASP A 205 7.48 -5.96 55.35
CA ASP A 205 7.84 -6.31 53.98
C ASP A 205 8.24 -5.03 53.23
N ALA A 206 9.49 -4.95 52.79
CA ALA A 206 10.04 -3.76 52.14
C ALA A 206 9.46 -3.47 50.74
N LEU A 207 8.67 -4.40 50.16
CA LEU A 207 7.91 -4.20 48.92
C LEU A 207 6.47 -3.73 49.19
N VAL A 208 5.95 -3.93 50.41
CA VAL A 208 4.57 -3.59 50.77
C VAL A 208 4.51 -2.41 51.74
N SER A 209 5.15 -2.52 52.92
CA SER A 209 5.21 -1.48 53.94
C SER A 209 6.20 -1.84 55.05
N CYS A 210 6.96 -0.84 55.49
CA CYS A 210 7.78 -0.91 56.70
C CYS A 210 7.09 -0.17 57.86
N ARG A 211 7.13 -0.77 59.06
CA ARG A 211 6.56 -0.21 60.29
C ARG A 211 7.57 -0.25 61.43
N GLN A 212 7.43 0.61 62.44
CA GLN A 212 8.35 0.60 63.59
C GLN A 212 8.38 -0.76 64.30
N ALA A 213 9.59 -1.24 64.60
CA ALA A 213 9.79 -2.43 65.40
C ALA A 213 9.44 -2.12 66.86
N ARG A 214 8.60 -2.93 67.49
CA ARG A 214 8.30 -2.78 68.92
C ARG A 214 9.57 -3.06 69.72
N THR A 215 10.11 -2.04 70.39
CA THR A 215 11.17 -2.22 71.38
C THR A 215 10.56 -2.88 72.61
N PHE A 216 10.86 -4.16 72.84
CA PHE A 216 10.59 -4.77 74.14
C PHE A 216 11.69 -4.35 75.11
N PRO A 217 11.37 -3.73 76.26
CA PRO A 217 12.38 -3.45 77.27
C PRO A 217 12.99 -4.79 77.73
N VAL A 218 14.31 -4.91 77.57
CA VAL A 218 15.08 -6.08 78.02
C VAL A 218 14.93 -6.18 79.54
N ALA A 219 14.27 -7.24 80.01
CA ALA A 219 14.17 -7.52 81.44
C ALA A 219 15.59 -7.75 81.99
N LYS A 220 16.07 -6.83 82.84
CA LYS A 220 17.27 -7.05 83.63
C LYS A 220 16.95 -8.11 84.69
N TYR A 221 17.48 -9.31 84.52
CA TYR A 221 17.55 -10.28 85.61
C TYR A 221 18.71 -9.87 86.53
N HIS A 222 18.38 -9.44 87.76
CA HIS A 222 19.30 -9.26 88.87
C HIS A 222 19.22 -10.48 89.79
#